data_AF-A0AA95M705-F1
#
_entry.id   AF-A0AA95M705-F1
#
_cell.length_a   1.000
_cell.length_b   1.000
_cell.length_c   1.000
_cell.angle_alpha   90.00
_cell.angle_beta   90.00
_cell.angle_gamma   90.00
#
_symmetry.space_group_name_H-M   'P 1'
#
loop_
_entity.id
_entity.type
_entity.pdbx_description
1 polymer ?
#
loop_
_entity_poly.entity_id
_entity_poly.type
_entity_poly.pdbx_seq_one_letter_code
_entity_poly.pdbx_strand_id
1 'polypeptide(L)' 'MEKLLYITANPKGLEKSKGLKIGEAFLESFHQVLPAVSIKKVDLFSLDFPQMDADWFQPEEN' A
#
# COMPACT_ATOMS: atom_id res chain seq x y z
N MET A 1 1.11 20.33 3.25
CA MET A 1 1.52 19.09 3.95
C MET A 1 1.56 17.99 2.92
N GLU A 2 2.75 17.53 2.56
CA GLU A 2 2.95 16.46 1.58
C GLU A 2 2.66 15.09 2.21
N LYS A 3 2.21 14.14 1.39
CA LYS A 3 1.83 12.79 1.83
C LYS A 3 2.42 11.75 0.88
N LEU A 4 2.99 10.69 1.45
CA LEU A 4 3.45 9.51 0.72
C LEU A 4 2.56 8.32 1.07
N LEU A 5 2.00 7.67 0.06
CA LEU A 5 1.31 6.38 0.22
C LEU A 5 2.26 5.25 -0.18
N TYR A 6 2.74 4.50 0.81
CA TYR A 6 3.60 3.35 0.59
C TYR A 6 2.75 2.08 0.53
N ILE A 7 2.59 1.52 -0.67
CA ILE A 7 1.73 0.36 -0.93
C ILE A 7 2.58 -0.89 -1.06
N THR A 8 2.28 -1.92 -0.27
CA THR A 8 2.91 -3.25 -0.38
C THR A 8 1.91 -4.26 -0.91
N ALA A 9 2.38 -5.11 -1.82
CA ALA A 9 1.61 -6.22 -2.40
C ALA A 9 2.44 -7.51 -2.29
N ASN A 10 2.73 -7.94 -1.06
CA ASN A 10 3.54 -9.13 -0.83
C ASN A 10 2.98 -9.95 0.33
N PRO A 11 2.61 -11.23 0.11
CA PRO A 11 2.08 -12.08 1.19
C PRO A 11 3.15 -12.49 2.21
N LYS A 12 4.44 -12.31 1.87
CA LYS A 12 5.56 -12.69 2.74
C LYS A 12 5.88 -11.54 3.67
N GLY A 13 6.14 -11.85 4.95
CA GLY A 13 6.68 -10.87 5.90
C GLY A 13 8.08 -10.38 5.54
N LEU A 14 8.51 -9.30 6.21
CA LEU A 14 9.77 -8.60 5.99
C LEU A 14 10.98 -9.54 5.94
N GLU A 15 11.05 -10.51 6.85
CA GLU A 15 12.15 -11.48 6.93
C GLU A 15 12.39 -12.27 5.65
N LYS A 16 11.32 -12.57 4.91
CA LYS A 16 11.33 -13.46 3.75
C LYS A 16 11.22 -12.71 2.42
N SER A 17 10.97 -11.40 2.43
CA SER A 17 10.76 -10.59 1.23
C SER A 17 11.91 -9.60 1.01
N LYS A 18 12.70 -9.83 -0.04
CA LYS A 18 13.73 -8.88 -0.47
C LYS A 18 13.13 -7.51 -0.83
N GLY A 19 11.98 -7.50 -1.49
CA GLY A 19 11.29 -6.28 -1.89
C GLY A 19 10.84 -5.45 -0.67
N LEU A 20 10.27 -6.08 0.35
CA LEU A 20 9.88 -5.37 1.58
C LEU A 20 11.11 -4.81 2.32
N LYS A 21 12.22 -5.56 2.37
CA LYS A 21 13.46 -5.07 2.99
C LYS A 21 14.01 -3.82 2.29
N ILE A 22 14.01 -3.83 0.97
CA ILE A 22 14.43 -2.66 0.17
C ILE A 22 13.46 -1.49 0.37
N GLY A 23 12.16 -1.75 0.40
CA GLY A 23 11.16 -0.72 0.59
C GLY A 23 11.22 -0.06 1.98
N GLU A 24 11.46 -0.82 3.05
CA GLU A 24 11.69 -0.24 4.38
C GLU A 24 12.96 0.62 4.41
N ALA A 25 14.08 0.14 3.82
CA ALA A 25 15.30 0.94 3.72
C ALA A 25 15.10 2.23 2.90
N PHE A 26 14.27 2.19 1.86
CA PHE A 26 13.86 3.38 1.11
C PHE A 26 13.07 4.35 2.00
N LEU A 27 12.10 3.88 2.78
CA LEU A 27 11.29 4.74 3.65
C LEU A 27 12.12 5.40 4.75
N GLU A 28 13.07 4.66 5.34
CA GLU A 28 14.02 5.21 6.31
C GLU A 28 14.83 6.35 5.69
N SER A 29 15.41 6.11 4.52
CA SER A 29 16.22 7.12 3.80
C SER A 29 15.36 8.31 3.36
N PHE A 30 14.13 8.07 2.89
CA PHE A 30 13.19 9.10 2.48
C PHE A 30 12.80 10.01 3.65
N HIS A 31 12.50 9.43 4.82
CA HIS A 31 12.10 10.20 6.00
C HIS A 31 13.25 11.05 6.56
N GLN A 32 14.49 10.60 6.42
CA GLN A 32 15.67 11.41 6.78
C GLN A 32 15.81 12.67 5.93
N VAL A 33 15.46 12.60 4.64
CA VAL A 33 15.55 13.74 3.71
C VAL A 33 14.33 14.66 3.84
N LEU A 34 13.13 14.09 4.00
CA LEU A 34 11.86 14.82 4.05
C LEU A 34 11.05 14.46 5.31
N PRO A 35 11.50 14.88 6.51
CA PRO A 35 10.87 14.49 7.78
C PRO A 35 9.45 15.03 7.96
N ALA A 36 9.09 16.09 7.24
CA ALA A 36 7.76 16.71 7.30
C ALA A 36 6.69 15.97 6.46
N VAL A 37 7.09 15.01 5.61
CA VAL A 37 6.15 14.24 4.79
C VAL A 37 5.47 13.18 5.65
N SER A 38 4.14 13.15 5.63
CA SER A 38 3.37 12.11 6.31
C SER A 38 3.34 10.83 5.46
N ILE A 39 3.81 9.72 6.00
CA ILE A 39 3.87 8.43 5.31
C ILE A 39 2.70 7.56 5.80
N LYS A 40 1.84 7.13 4.88
CA LYS A 40 0.80 6.13 5.13
C LYS A 40 1.21 4.82 4.49
N LYS A 41 1.38 3.76 5.30
CA LYS A 41 1.63 2.40 4.81
C LYS A 41 0.30 1.68 4.55
N VAL A 42 0.20 1.00 3.42
CA VAL A 42 -0.97 0.20 3.03
C VAL A 42 -0.47 -1.16 2.57
N ASP A 43 -0.84 -2.21 3.31
CA ASP A 43 -0.59 -3.58 2.89
C ASP A 43 -1.83 -4.17 2.22
N LEU A 44 -1.74 -4.42 0.92
CA LEU A 44 -2.85 -4.95 0.14
C LEU A 44 -3.24 -6.37 0.55
N PHE A 45 -2.33 -7.14 1.17
CA PHE A 45 -2.65 -8.49 1.67
C PHE A 45 -3.38 -8.48 3.02
N SER A 46 -3.35 -7.35 3.73
CA SER A 46 -4.06 -7.17 5.01
C SER A 46 -5.43 -6.51 4.83
N LEU A 47 -5.75 -6.03 3.63
CA LEU A 47 -7.00 -5.35 3.33
C LEU A 47 -7.98 -6.30 2.66
N ASP A 48 -9.23 -6.20 3.07
CA ASP A 48 -10.34 -6.76 2.32
C ASP A 48 -10.76 -5.75 1.25
N PHE A 49 -10.54 -6.10 -0.02
CA PHE A 49 -10.91 -5.26 -1.15
C PHE A 49 -12.08 -5.89 -1.89
N PRO A 50 -13.15 -5.11 -2.16
CA PRO A 50 -14.22 -5.59 -3.00
C PRO A 50 -13.62 -6.00 -4.35
N GLN A 51 -13.84 -7.26 -4.71
CA GLN A 51 -13.51 -7.75 -6.04
C GLN A 51 -14.58 -7.22 -6.98
N MET A 52 -14.16 -6.69 -8.12
CA MET A 52 -15.10 -6.33 -9.17
C MET A 52 -15.56 -7.61 -9.84
N ASP A 53 -16.86 -7.91 -9.74
CA ASP A 53 -17.51 -9.05 -10.37
C ASP A 53 -18.78 -8.63 -11.12
N ALA A 54 -19.49 -9.59 -11.70
CA ALA A 54 -20.71 -9.33 -12.46
C ALA A 54 -21.85 -8.80 -11.57
N ASP A 55 -21.83 -9.11 -10.27
CA ASP A 55 -22.85 -8.69 -9.31
C ASP A 55 -22.68 -7.21 -8.90
N TRP A 56 -21.51 -6.63 -9.20
CA TRP A 56 -21.24 -5.20 -9.02
C TRP A 56 -22.03 -4.30 -9.99
N PHE A 57 -22.43 -4.82 -11.16
CA PHE A 57 -23.21 -4.06 -12.13
C PHE A 57 -24.68 -4.04 -11.72
N GLN A 58 -25.10 -2.98 -11.03
CA GLN A 58 -26.52 -2.66 -10.89
C GLN A 58 -26.96 -1.86 -12.13
N PRO A 59 -27.75 -2.44 -13.06
CA PRO A 59 -28.33 -1.63 -14.12
C PRO A 59 -29.27 -0.60 -13.48
N GLU A 60 -29.14 0.68 -13.87
CA GLU A 60 -30.09 1.71 -13.47
C GLU A 60 -31.48 1.32 -14.04
N GLU A 61 -32.47 1.15 -13.16
CA GLU A 61 -33.87 1.00 -13.58
C GLU A 61 -34.35 2.32 -14.19
N ASN A 62 -34.69 2.29 -15.48
CA ASN A 62 -35.40 3.38 -16.17
C ASN A 62 -36.91 3.34 -15.88
#